data_AF-A0A7S0YGT1-F1
#
_entry.id   AF-A0A7S0YGT1-F1
#
_cell.length_a   1.000
_cell.length_b   1.000
_cell.length_c   1.000
_cell.angle_alpha   90.00
_cell.angle_beta   90.00
_cell.angle_gamma   90.00
#
_symmetry.space_group_name_H-M   'P 1'
#
loop_
_entity.id
_entity.type
_entity.pdbx_description
1 polymer ?
#
loop_
_entity_poly.entity_id
_entity_poly.type
_entity_poly.pdbx_seq_one_letter_code
_entity_poly.pdbx_strand_id
1 'polypeptide(L)'
;KEKGGEKVTKEKATMNMAASRVGSVSNASFFSLSHVAALISQGPKRPFDDAEHLLALQMALKCSDLGHLAAPLALHQRWVTNLEEEYFIQGDAEKELGLPISPLFDRSKQGISKTQVGFFDFVVIPMFSSFVKVFPGAMTLQDNLLDNYRHWKDVSAKAAKE
;
A
#
# COMPACT_ATOMS: atom_id res chain seq x y z
N LYS A 1 34.58 -27.30 15.42
CA LYS A 1 34.02 -25.93 15.41
C LYS A 1 33.52 -25.65 13.99
N GLU A 2 32.30 -26.09 13.63
CA GLU A 2 31.85 -25.96 12.23
C GLU A 2 30.32 -26.11 12.08
N LYS A 3 29.55 -25.53 13.01
CA LYS A 3 28.07 -25.57 12.97
C LYS A 3 27.39 -24.19 13.01
N GLY A 4 28.18 -23.11 12.99
CA GLY A 4 27.67 -21.73 13.08
C GLY A 4 27.42 -21.03 11.74
N GLY A 5 28.15 -21.41 10.69
CA GLY A 5 28.08 -20.71 9.38
C GLY A 5 26.84 -21.05 8.56
N GLU A 6 26.33 -22.28 8.64
CA GLU A 6 25.21 -22.75 7.80
C GLU A 6 23.83 -22.28 8.30
N LYS A 7 23.73 -21.91 9.58
CA LYS A 7 22.48 -21.39 10.16
C LYS A 7 22.26 -19.92 9.79
N VAL A 8 23.35 -19.13 9.79
CA VAL A 8 23.36 -17.70 9.42
C VAL A 8 23.07 -17.50 7.93
N THR A 9 23.50 -18.41 7.06
CA THR A 9 23.21 -18.35 5.61
C THR A 9 21.76 -18.69 5.28
N LYS A 10 21.13 -19.64 6.00
CA LYS A 10 19.71 -19.97 5.84
C LYS A 10 18.79 -18.86 6.37
N GLU A 11 19.15 -18.19 7.48
CA GLU A 11 18.40 -17.04 8.00
C GLU A 11 18.47 -15.82 7.05
N LYS A 12 19.65 -15.53 6.49
CA LYS A 12 19.82 -14.48 5.45
C LYS A 12 19.04 -14.78 4.17
N ALA A 13 18.96 -16.05 3.75
CA ALA A 13 18.16 -16.45 2.58
C ALA A 13 16.64 -16.33 2.85
N THR A 14 16.20 -16.57 4.08
CA THR A 14 14.78 -16.46 4.47
C THR A 14 14.36 -14.99 4.65
N MET A 15 15.25 -14.12 5.14
CA MET A 15 15.04 -12.67 5.22
C MET A 15 15.07 -11.98 3.85
N ASN A 16 15.93 -12.42 2.92
CA ASN A 16 15.88 -11.93 1.53
C ASN A 16 14.57 -12.29 0.82
N MET A 17 13.94 -13.41 1.17
CA MET A 17 12.59 -13.74 0.70
C MET A 17 11.50 -12.86 1.34
N ALA A 18 11.68 -12.41 2.58
CA ALA A 18 10.72 -11.53 3.26
C ALA A 18 10.79 -10.07 2.75
N ALA A 19 12.01 -9.55 2.51
CA ALA A 19 12.21 -8.23 1.90
C ALA A 19 11.72 -8.18 0.45
N SER A 20 11.88 -9.29 -0.30
CA SER A 20 11.26 -9.44 -1.62
C SER A 20 9.73 -9.47 -1.54
N ARG A 21 9.11 -9.89 -0.43
CA ARG A 21 7.64 -10.01 -0.31
C ARG A 21 6.94 -8.69 0.00
N VAL A 22 7.58 -7.75 0.68
CA VAL A 22 7.03 -6.40 0.86
C VAL A 22 7.08 -5.61 -0.45
N GLY A 23 8.07 -5.87 -1.30
CA GLY A 23 8.18 -5.34 -2.68
C GLY A 23 7.48 -6.18 -3.76
N SER A 24 6.87 -7.32 -3.41
CA SER A 24 6.22 -8.24 -4.37
C SER A 24 4.72 -8.32 -4.15
N VAL A 25 4.07 -7.15 -4.07
CA VAL A 25 2.78 -7.04 -4.76
C VAL A 25 3.13 -6.94 -6.24
N SER A 26 3.32 -8.12 -6.85
CA SER A 26 3.75 -8.30 -8.23
C SER A 26 3.09 -7.29 -9.17
N ASN A 27 3.90 -6.54 -9.94
CA ASN A 27 3.43 -5.64 -11.01
C ASN A 27 2.49 -6.35 -12.02
N ALA A 28 2.45 -7.68 -12.03
CA ALA A 28 1.45 -8.46 -12.76
C ALA A 28 0.01 -8.20 -12.31
N SER A 29 -0.22 -7.80 -11.04
CA SER A 29 -1.54 -7.43 -10.52
C SER A 29 -2.01 -6.04 -11.00
N PHE A 30 -1.09 -5.15 -11.36
CA PHE A 30 -1.44 -3.84 -11.95
C PHE A 30 -2.06 -4.00 -13.35
N PHE A 31 -1.64 -5.02 -14.11
CA PHE A 31 -2.23 -5.37 -15.41
C PHE A 31 -3.64 -5.99 -15.31
N SER A 32 -4.04 -6.50 -14.15
CA SER A 32 -5.39 -7.03 -13.92
C SER A 32 -6.43 -5.90 -13.73
N LEU A 33 -6.00 -4.75 -13.20
CA LEU A 33 -6.87 -3.59 -12.95
C LEU A 33 -7.50 -3.02 -14.22
N SER A 34 -6.85 -3.13 -15.38
CA SER A 34 -7.40 -2.65 -16.66
C SER A 34 -8.52 -3.56 -17.20
N HIS A 35 -8.40 -4.88 -17.06
CA HIS A 35 -9.48 -5.84 -17.39
C HIS A 35 -10.68 -5.67 -16.44
N VAL A 36 -10.40 -5.47 -15.15
CA VAL A 36 -11.37 -5.15 -14.11
C VAL A 36 -12.12 -3.86 -14.48
N ALA A 37 -11.42 -2.77 -14.80
CA ALA A 37 -12.03 -1.49 -15.17
C ALA A 37 -12.91 -1.59 -16.43
N ALA A 38 -12.54 -2.41 -17.41
CA ALA A 38 -13.31 -2.61 -18.65
C ALA A 38 -14.63 -3.37 -18.42
N LEU A 39 -14.63 -4.40 -17.56
CA LEU A 39 -15.86 -5.13 -17.19
C LEU A 39 -16.79 -4.31 -16.28
N ILE A 40 -16.24 -3.40 -15.46
CA ILE A 40 -16.95 -2.73 -14.36
C ILE A 40 -17.51 -1.35 -14.77
N SER A 41 -17.18 -0.84 -15.95
CA SER A 41 -17.53 0.51 -16.42
C SER A 41 -19.05 0.83 -16.40
N GLN A 42 -19.94 -0.17 -16.36
CA GLN A 42 -21.40 0.04 -16.35
C GLN A 42 -22.16 -0.58 -15.17
N GLY A 43 -21.47 -1.07 -14.14
CA GLY A 43 -22.08 -1.84 -13.05
C GLY A 43 -22.63 -3.21 -13.52
N PRO A 44 -23.01 -4.12 -12.62
CA PRO A 44 -23.55 -5.41 -13.00
C PRO A 44 -24.92 -5.24 -13.67
N LYS A 45 -24.99 -5.42 -15.00
CA LYS A 45 -26.27 -5.51 -15.74
C LYS A 45 -26.92 -6.90 -15.60
N ARG A 46 -26.15 -7.86 -15.10
CA ARG A 46 -26.51 -9.25 -14.86
C ARG A 46 -25.86 -9.70 -13.55
N PRO A 47 -26.35 -10.78 -12.91
CA PRO A 47 -25.62 -11.46 -11.86
C PRO A 47 -24.22 -11.85 -12.34
N PHE A 48 -23.26 -11.78 -11.42
CA PHE A 48 -21.89 -12.21 -11.67
C PHE A 48 -21.83 -13.73 -11.85
N ASP A 49 -20.94 -14.16 -12.74
CA ASP A 49 -20.52 -15.55 -12.81
C ASP A 49 -19.46 -15.86 -11.72
N ASP A 50 -19.07 -17.12 -11.58
CA ASP A 50 -18.15 -17.56 -10.53
C ASP A 50 -16.77 -16.90 -10.62
N ALA A 51 -16.30 -16.60 -11.84
CA ALA A 51 -15.02 -15.94 -12.04
C ALA A 51 -15.11 -14.45 -11.66
N GLU A 52 -16.19 -13.78 -12.02
CA GLU A 52 -16.49 -12.40 -11.62
C GLU A 52 -16.67 -12.27 -10.10
N HIS A 53 -17.35 -13.23 -9.45
CA HIS A 53 -17.45 -13.29 -7.98
C HIS A 53 -16.08 -13.42 -7.32
N LEU A 54 -15.25 -14.36 -7.78
CA LEU A 54 -13.92 -14.58 -7.22
C LEU A 54 -13.05 -13.32 -7.38
N LEU A 55 -13.09 -12.68 -8.55
CA LEU A 55 -12.35 -11.45 -8.82
C LEU A 55 -12.80 -10.29 -7.92
N ALA A 56 -14.11 -10.14 -7.71
CA ALA A 56 -14.66 -9.13 -6.82
C ALA A 56 -14.21 -9.34 -5.36
N LEU A 57 -14.16 -10.59 -4.89
CA LEU A 57 -13.64 -10.93 -3.55
C LEU A 57 -12.13 -10.69 -3.44
N GLN A 58 -11.36 -11.00 -4.47
CA GLN A 58 -9.94 -10.66 -4.52
C GLN A 58 -9.70 -9.15 -4.44
N MET A 59 -10.51 -8.36 -5.15
CA MET A 59 -10.47 -6.89 -5.07
C MET A 59 -10.83 -6.39 -3.67
N ALA A 60 -11.88 -6.95 -3.06
CA ALA A 60 -12.29 -6.62 -1.69
C ALA A 60 -11.15 -6.88 -0.69
N LEU A 61 -10.44 -8.00 -0.83
CA LEU A 61 -9.29 -8.33 0.01
C LEU A 61 -8.15 -7.32 -0.19
N LYS A 62 -7.87 -6.91 -1.43
CA LYS A 62 -6.86 -5.87 -1.73
C LYS A 62 -7.24 -4.51 -1.15
N CYS A 63 -8.51 -4.11 -1.25
CA CYS A 63 -8.96 -2.86 -0.63
C CYS A 63 -8.91 -2.93 0.90
N SER A 64 -9.17 -4.10 1.49
CA SER A 64 -9.11 -4.30 2.95
C SER A 64 -7.69 -4.14 3.50
N ASP A 65 -6.68 -4.63 2.77
CA ASP A 65 -5.25 -4.46 3.13
C ASP A 65 -4.85 -2.98 3.22
N LEU A 66 -5.47 -2.14 2.38
CA LEU A 66 -5.27 -0.69 2.36
C LEU A 66 -6.40 0.08 3.07
N GLY A 67 -7.20 -0.58 3.90
CA GLY A 67 -8.43 0.00 4.46
C GLY A 67 -8.21 1.26 5.30
N HIS A 68 -7.03 1.40 5.93
CA HIS A 68 -6.69 2.60 6.71
C HIS A 68 -6.65 3.89 5.88
N LEU A 69 -6.53 3.79 4.55
CA LEU A 69 -6.55 4.94 3.63
C LEU A 69 -7.96 5.52 3.45
N ALA A 70 -8.99 4.73 3.75
CA ALA A 70 -10.40 5.13 3.73
C ALA A 70 -10.98 5.30 5.15
N ALA A 71 -10.14 5.26 6.18
CA ALA A 71 -10.53 5.49 7.57
C ALA A 71 -10.71 7.00 7.85
N PRO A 72 -11.38 7.38 8.96
CA PRO A 72 -11.40 8.77 9.41
C PRO A 72 -9.98 9.33 9.54
N LEU A 73 -9.80 10.61 9.18
CA LEU A 73 -8.49 11.24 9.02
C LEU A 73 -7.54 11.03 10.20
N ALA A 74 -8.01 11.22 11.44
CA ALA A 74 -7.19 11.04 12.63
C ALA A 74 -6.66 9.59 12.77
N LEU A 75 -7.46 8.59 12.41
CA LEU A 75 -7.03 7.20 12.42
C LEU A 75 -6.05 6.92 11.28
N HIS A 76 -6.35 7.42 10.07
CA HIS A 76 -5.46 7.29 8.92
C HIS A 76 -4.07 7.86 9.20
N GLN A 77 -3.98 9.08 9.75
CA GLN A 77 -2.73 9.72 10.12
C GLN A 77 -1.94 8.88 11.13
N ARG A 78 -2.61 8.35 12.16
CA ARG A 78 -1.95 7.47 13.14
C ARG A 78 -1.34 6.22 12.50
N TRP A 79 -2.04 5.62 11.53
CA TRP A 79 -1.49 4.49 10.77
C TRP A 79 -0.25 4.87 9.97
N VAL A 80 -0.28 6.01 9.27
CA VAL A 80 0.88 6.48 8.50
C VAL A 80 2.06 6.79 9.41
N THR A 81 1.85 7.47 10.54
CA THR A 81 2.91 7.75 11.52
C THR A 81 3.51 6.48 12.10
N ASN A 82 2.69 5.49 12.47
CA ASN A 82 3.18 4.22 13.01
C ASN A 82 3.98 3.43 11.96
N LEU A 83 3.51 3.41 10.71
CA LEU A 83 4.19 2.72 9.61
C LEU A 83 5.54 3.40 9.29
N GLU A 84 5.58 4.73 9.33
CA GLU A 84 6.81 5.49 9.13
C GLU A 84 7.84 5.19 10.22
N GLU A 85 7.43 5.15 11.49
CA GLU A 85 8.34 4.78 12.59
C GLU A 85 8.82 3.33 12.45
N GLU A 86 7.96 2.39 12.05
CA GLU A 86 8.36 1.00 11.80
C GLU A 86 9.45 0.92 10.72
N TYR A 87 9.30 1.68 9.64
CA TYR A 87 10.29 1.75 8.56
C TYR A 87 11.61 2.34 9.05
N PHE A 88 11.54 3.39 9.89
CA PHE A 88 12.74 3.98 10.48
C PHE A 88 13.46 3.04 11.46
N ILE A 89 12.72 2.28 12.27
CA ILE A 89 13.29 1.25 13.13
C ILE A 89 14.03 0.20 12.29
N GLN A 90 13.45 -0.22 11.16
CA GLN A 90 14.14 -1.14 10.26
C GLN A 90 15.39 -0.50 9.64
N GLY A 91 15.32 0.76 9.21
CA GLY A 91 16.46 1.46 8.64
C GLY A 91 17.63 1.64 9.61
N ASP A 92 17.34 1.86 10.90
CA ASP A 92 18.35 1.91 11.95
C ASP A 92 19.02 0.54 12.12
N ALA A 93 18.23 -0.54 12.15
CA ALA A 93 18.76 -1.90 12.23
C ALA A 93 19.63 -2.25 11.00
N GLU A 94 19.23 -1.84 9.80
CA GLU A 94 20.03 -1.99 8.58
C GLU A 94 21.37 -1.24 8.71
N LYS A 95 21.34 -0.01 9.21
CA LYS A 95 22.55 0.80 9.46
C LYS A 95 23.48 0.17 10.49
N GLU A 96 22.95 -0.31 11.60
CA GLU A 96 23.73 -0.99 12.66
C GLU A 96 24.42 -2.27 12.15
N LEU A 97 23.77 -2.99 11.24
CA LEU A 97 24.32 -4.18 10.59
C LEU A 97 25.29 -3.87 9.44
N GLY A 98 25.52 -2.60 9.12
CA GLY A 98 26.34 -2.17 7.99
C GLY A 98 25.72 -2.50 6.62
N LEU A 99 24.39 -2.65 6.56
CA LEU A 99 23.65 -2.87 5.32
C LEU A 99 23.27 -1.53 4.67
N PRO A 100 23.07 -1.50 3.34
CA PRO A 100 22.42 -0.36 2.69
C PRO A 100 21.02 -0.15 3.28
N ILE A 101 20.73 1.08 3.71
CA ILE A 101 19.39 1.44 4.24
C ILE A 101 18.38 1.40 3.10
N SER A 102 17.26 0.75 3.34
CA SER A 102 16.14 0.63 2.42
C SER A 102 15.56 2.01 2.05
N PRO A 103 15.03 2.19 0.83
CA PRO A 103 14.40 3.44 0.44
C PRO A 103 13.30 3.85 1.43
N LEU A 104 13.24 5.14 1.79
CA LEU A 104 12.30 5.74 2.75
C LEU A 104 12.52 5.36 4.23
N PHE A 105 13.50 4.50 4.54
CA PHE A 105 13.70 3.98 5.91
C PHE A 105 14.76 4.78 6.69
N ASP A 106 15.36 5.79 6.05
CA ASP A 106 16.34 6.66 6.68
C ASP A 106 15.64 7.82 7.40
N ARG A 107 15.59 7.78 8.73
CA ARG A 107 15.00 8.84 9.57
C ARG A 107 15.69 10.21 9.47
N SER A 108 16.88 10.28 8.88
CA SER A 108 17.55 11.55 8.57
C SER A 108 17.04 12.20 7.26
N LYS A 109 16.23 11.46 6.51
CA LYS A 109 15.62 11.89 5.25
C LYS A 109 14.10 11.96 5.39
N GLN A 110 13.45 12.32 4.30
CA GLN A 110 12.01 12.30 4.18
C GLN A 110 11.49 10.84 4.16
N GLY A 111 10.57 10.51 5.07
CA GLY A 111 9.91 9.21 5.12
C GLY A 111 8.68 9.10 4.21
N ILE A 112 7.87 8.07 4.44
CA ILE A 112 6.69 7.74 3.64
C ILE A 112 5.60 8.82 3.67
N SER A 113 5.61 9.71 4.67
CA SER A 113 4.66 10.82 4.74
C SER A 113 4.72 11.73 3.51
N LYS A 114 5.90 11.87 2.88
CA LYS A 114 6.06 12.67 1.65
C LYS A 114 5.58 11.97 0.38
N THR A 115 5.48 10.64 0.39
CA THR A 115 5.08 9.86 -0.79
C THR A 115 3.58 9.63 -0.87
N GLN A 116 2.81 10.03 0.16
CA GLN A 116 1.37 9.77 0.25
C GLN A 116 0.60 10.29 -0.97
N VAL A 117 0.84 11.52 -1.44
CA VAL A 117 0.15 12.06 -2.63
C VAL A 117 0.31 11.14 -3.85
N GLY A 118 1.54 10.73 -4.15
CA GLY A 118 1.83 9.83 -5.27
C GLY A 118 1.23 8.44 -5.06
N PHE A 119 1.29 7.91 -3.84
CA PHE A 119 0.67 6.63 -3.52
C PHE A 119 -0.84 6.65 -3.77
N PHE A 120 -1.52 7.71 -3.34
CA PHE A 120 -2.95 7.89 -3.60
C PHE A 120 -3.26 8.01 -5.10
N ASP A 121 -2.50 8.82 -5.84
CA ASP A 121 -2.70 9.05 -7.27
C ASP A 121 -2.55 7.77 -8.10
N PHE A 122 -1.50 6.99 -7.83
CA PHE A 122 -1.13 5.87 -8.70
C PHE A 122 -1.67 4.51 -8.27
N VAL A 123 -2.00 4.33 -6.99
CA VAL A 123 -2.43 3.03 -6.45
C VAL A 123 -3.83 3.10 -5.87
N VAL A 124 -4.04 4.00 -4.92
CA VAL A 124 -5.20 3.93 -4.02
C VAL A 124 -6.48 4.39 -4.73
N ILE A 125 -6.46 5.57 -5.34
CA ILE A 125 -7.65 6.14 -6.01
C ILE A 125 -8.11 5.24 -7.17
N PRO A 126 -7.26 4.76 -8.09
CA PRO A 126 -7.69 3.85 -9.16
C PRO A 126 -8.33 2.56 -8.64
N MET A 127 -7.75 1.97 -7.59
CA MET A 127 -8.23 0.71 -7.01
C MET A 127 -9.59 0.88 -6.34
N PHE A 128 -9.74 1.85 -5.42
CA PHE A 128 -11.00 2.09 -4.71
C PHE A 128 -12.09 2.60 -5.65
N SER A 129 -11.76 3.42 -6.65
CA SER A 129 -12.71 3.87 -7.67
C SER A 129 -13.27 2.70 -8.50
N SER A 130 -12.47 1.67 -8.73
CA SER A 130 -12.94 0.45 -9.41
C SER A 130 -13.81 -0.39 -8.47
N PHE A 131 -13.42 -0.50 -7.19
CA PHE A 131 -14.16 -1.25 -6.19
C PHE A 131 -15.57 -0.70 -5.94
N VAL A 132 -15.72 0.61 -5.73
CA VAL A 132 -17.03 1.22 -5.45
C VAL A 132 -17.99 1.23 -6.64
N LYS A 133 -17.48 1.10 -7.88
CA LYS A 133 -18.33 0.87 -9.05
C LYS A 133 -19.00 -0.52 -9.02
N VAL A 134 -18.33 -1.52 -8.46
CA VAL A 134 -18.91 -2.87 -8.24
C VAL A 134 -19.80 -2.88 -7.02
N PHE A 135 -19.38 -2.18 -5.96
CA PHE A 135 -20.09 -2.11 -4.69
C PHE A 135 -20.49 -0.67 -4.37
N PRO A 136 -21.54 -0.11 -4.99
CA PRO A 136 -21.96 1.27 -4.75
C PRO A 136 -22.32 1.56 -3.28
N GLY A 137 -22.68 0.53 -2.50
CA GLY A 137 -22.87 0.66 -1.05
C GLY A 137 -21.60 1.03 -0.27
N ALA A 138 -20.43 0.94 -0.89
CA ALA A 138 -19.14 1.28 -0.30
C ALA A 138 -18.63 2.69 -0.65
N MET A 139 -19.47 3.55 -1.26
CA MET A 139 -19.06 4.91 -1.66
C MET A 139 -18.48 5.76 -0.51
N THR A 140 -18.93 5.55 0.72
CA THR A 140 -18.36 6.22 1.91
C THR A 140 -16.85 5.98 2.06
N LEU A 141 -16.34 4.84 1.62
CA LEU A 141 -14.89 4.58 1.62
C LEU A 141 -14.16 5.51 0.66
N GLN A 142 -14.75 5.79 -0.51
CA GLN A 142 -14.17 6.70 -1.49
C GLN A 142 -14.19 8.14 -0.99
N ASP A 143 -15.26 8.57 -0.32
CA ASP A 143 -15.36 9.92 0.26
C ASP A 143 -14.26 10.18 1.29
N ASN A 144 -14.12 9.28 2.28
CA ASN A 144 -13.08 9.38 3.30
C ASN A 144 -11.66 9.35 2.70
N LEU A 145 -11.46 8.50 1.68
CA LEU A 145 -10.19 8.39 0.97
C LEU A 145 -9.83 9.71 0.26
N LEU A 146 -10.80 10.36 -0.39
CA LEU A 146 -10.58 11.66 -1.02
C LEU A 146 -10.30 12.76 0.00
N ASP A 147 -10.91 12.71 1.18
CA ASP A 147 -10.59 13.65 2.27
C ASP A 147 -9.16 13.45 2.79
N ASN A 148 -8.72 12.20 2.98
CA ASN A 148 -7.33 11.89 3.33
C ASN A 148 -6.36 12.34 2.24
N TYR A 149 -6.72 12.15 0.96
CA TYR A 149 -5.92 12.63 -0.16
C TYR A 149 -5.75 14.15 -0.15
N ARG A 150 -6.85 14.91 0.06
CA ARG A 150 -6.82 16.37 0.17
C ARG A 150 -5.89 16.83 1.30
N HIS A 151 -5.96 16.17 2.46
CA HIS A 151 -5.04 16.43 3.56
C HIS A 151 -3.57 16.34 3.12
N TRP A 152 -3.18 15.25 2.42
CA TRP A 152 -1.81 15.07 1.97
C TRP A 152 -1.39 16.07 0.88
N LYS A 153 -2.32 16.48 0.01
CA LYS A 153 -2.07 17.57 -0.95
C LYS A 153 -1.75 18.87 -0.23
N ASP A 154 -2.49 19.20 0.82
CA ASP A 154 -2.24 20.40 1.62
C ASP A 154 -0.90 20.34 2.38
N VAL A 155 -0.59 19.20 2.99
CA VAL A 155 0.70 18.96 3.67
C VAL A 155 1.86 19.08 2.69
N SER A 156 1.74 18.48 1.51
CA SER A 156 2.76 18.56 0.45
C SER A 156 2.95 19.99 -0.06
N ALA A 157 1.85 20.72 -0.28
CA ALA A 157 1.88 22.10 -0.76
C ALA A 157 2.49 23.07 0.27
N LYS A 158 2.24 22.87 1.58
CA LYS A 158 2.87 23.66 2.65
C LYS A 158 4.37 23.43 2.69
N ALA A 159 4.80 22.17 2.64
CA ALA A 159 6.21 21.83 2.68
C ALA A 159 7.01 22.24 1.43
N ALA A 160 6.35 22.49 0.29
CA ALA A 160 7.01 23.01 -0.92
C ALA A 160 7.26 24.53 -0.86
N LYS A 161 6.69 25.22 0.13
CA LYS A 161 6.86 26.67 0.34
C LYS A 161 7.92 27.01 1.40
N GLU A 162 8.40 26.00 2.12
CA GLU A 162 9.46 26.07 3.15
C GLU A 162 10.80 25.68 2.53
#